data_AF-A0A5K0UUG6-F1
#
_entry.id   AF-A0A5K0UUG6-F1
#
_cell.length_a   1.000
_cell.length_b   1.000
_cell.length_c   1.000
_cell.angle_alpha   90.00
_cell.angle_beta   90.00
_cell.angle_gamma   90.00
#
_symmetry.space_group_name_H-M   'P 1'
#
loop_
_entity.id
_entity.type
_entity.pdbx_description
1 polymer ?
#
loop_
_entity_poly.entity_id
_entity_poly.type
_entity_poly.pdbx_seq_one_letter_code
_entity_poly.pdbx_strand_id
1 'polypeptide(L)'
;EREMAGILSMNSAIGLPAAGNRRTATRRPASMSSVATPGKKQTRIQRLIEEEGIVLMPGCYDALSAAIVQKSGFSAGFISGYALSASLLGKPDFGLLT
;
A
#
# COMPACT_ATOMS: atom_id res chain seq x y z
N GLU A 1 1.33 14.75 -36.80
CA GLU A 1 -0.07 14.30 -36.62
C GLU A 1 -0.17 12.86 -37.10
N ARG A 2 -0.89 12.01 -36.38
CA ARG A 2 -1.12 10.56 -36.64
C ARG A 2 0.01 9.63 -36.21
N GLU A 3 -0.03 9.20 -34.95
CA GLU A 3 0.18 7.82 -34.48
C GLU A 3 0.38 7.85 -32.96
N MET A 4 -0.70 7.66 -32.20
CA MET A 4 -0.72 7.13 -30.81
C MET A 4 -2.15 7.21 -30.24
N ALA A 5 -3.15 6.85 -31.04
CA ALA A 5 -4.56 6.77 -30.64
C ALA A 5 -5.06 5.30 -30.72
N GLY A 6 -4.22 4.34 -30.33
CA GLY A 6 -4.38 2.93 -30.66
C GLY A 6 -4.45 1.93 -29.50
N ILE A 7 -4.60 2.36 -28.23
CA ILE A 7 -4.74 1.40 -27.11
C ILE A 7 -5.87 1.85 -26.16
N LEU A 8 -7.04 2.08 -26.74
CA LEU A 8 -8.30 1.96 -26.01
C LEU A 8 -8.98 0.66 -26.47
N SER A 9 -9.61 -0.03 -25.52
CA SER A 9 -10.49 -1.19 -25.70
C SER A 9 -9.83 -2.54 -25.41
N MET A 10 -10.58 -3.38 -24.67
CA MET A 10 -10.34 -4.79 -24.32
C MET A 10 -9.78 -5.03 -22.91
N ASN A 11 -10.60 -4.78 -21.88
CA ASN A 11 -10.77 -5.72 -20.77
C ASN A 11 -12.04 -5.42 -19.97
N SER A 12 -13.17 -5.71 -20.61
CA SER A 12 -14.47 -5.90 -19.98
C SER A 12 -14.87 -7.37 -20.15
N ALA A 13 -15.41 -7.94 -19.07
CA ALA A 13 -16.16 -9.20 -19.02
C ALA A 13 -15.38 -10.52 -19.15
N ILE A 14 -14.86 -11.00 -18.02
CA ILE A 14 -15.10 -12.39 -17.61
C ILE A 14 -15.94 -12.33 -16.34
N GLY A 15 -17.25 -12.39 -16.50
CA GLY A 15 -18.15 -12.79 -15.43
C GLY A 15 -18.33 -14.29 -15.47
N LEU A 16 -18.36 -14.95 -14.32
CA LEU A 16 -19.58 -15.67 -13.94
C LEU A 16 -19.64 -15.95 -12.43
N PRO A 17 -20.83 -15.81 -11.81
CA PRO A 17 -21.09 -16.04 -10.39
C PRO A 17 -21.59 -17.48 -10.14
N ALA A 18 -21.33 -18.05 -8.96
CA ALA A 18 -22.23 -19.04 -8.33
C ALA A 18 -21.77 -19.50 -6.94
N ALA A 19 -22.78 -19.72 -6.10
CA ALA A 19 -22.84 -20.74 -5.03
C ALA A 19 -22.07 -20.49 -3.71
N GLY A 20 -22.75 -19.81 -2.80
CA GLY A 20 -23.18 -20.45 -1.56
C GLY A 20 -22.12 -20.72 -0.49
N ASN A 21 -22.04 -19.82 0.49
CA ASN A 21 -21.67 -20.24 1.84
C ASN A 21 -22.51 -19.48 2.87
N ARG A 22 -23.72 -19.98 3.04
CA ARG A 22 -24.64 -19.65 4.13
C ARG A 22 -24.04 -20.26 5.41
N ARG A 23 -23.13 -19.54 6.07
CA ARG A 23 -22.74 -19.84 7.46
C ARG A 23 -23.24 -18.73 8.35
N THR A 24 -24.26 -19.09 9.10
CA THR A 24 -24.85 -18.41 10.24
C THR A 24 -23.77 -18.09 11.28
N ALA A 25 -23.10 -16.95 11.15
CA ALA A 25 -22.38 -16.33 12.24
C ALA A 25 -23.39 -15.51 13.06
N THR A 26 -23.47 -15.84 14.33
CA THR A 26 -24.42 -15.36 15.32
C THR A 26 -24.50 -13.83 15.37
N ARG A 27 -25.71 -13.27 15.33
CA ARG A 27 -25.97 -11.87 15.67
C ARG A 27 -25.49 -11.64 17.10
N ARG A 28 -24.38 -10.93 17.29
CA ARG A 28 -24.05 -10.30 18.58
C ARG A 28 -24.66 -8.90 18.60
N PRO A 29 -25.76 -8.64 19.32
CA PRO A 29 -26.11 -7.29 19.67
C PRO A 29 -25.29 -6.91 20.90
N ALA A 30 -24.35 -5.98 20.74
CA ALA A 30 -23.78 -5.25 21.86
C ALA A 30 -23.95 -3.76 21.57
N SER A 31 -25.12 -3.25 21.93
CA SER A 31 -25.30 -1.83 22.22
C SER A 31 -24.41 -1.49 23.41
N MET A 32 -23.33 -0.75 23.19
CA MET A 32 -22.66 -0.01 24.25
C MET A 32 -22.26 1.36 23.73
N SER A 33 -22.75 2.36 24.46
CA SER A 33 -22.59 3.80 24.30
C SER A 33 -21.25 4.22 23.69
N SER A 34 -21.30 4.98 22.61
CA SER A 34 -20.13 5.69 22.07
C SER A 34 -19.70 6.78 23.06
N VAL A 35 -18.86 6.40 24.01
CA VAL A 35 -17.95 7.35 24.66
C VAL A 35 -17.10 7.92 23.53
N ALA A 36 -17.33 9.19 23.20
CA ALA A 36 -16.53 9.92 22.23
C ALA A 36 -15.10 10.05 22.79
N THR A 37 -14.26 9.06 22.47
CA THR A 37 -12.84 9.11 22.72
C THR A 37 -12.26 10.14 21.75
N PRO A 38 -11.42 11.09 22.19
CA PRO A 38 -10.78 12.04 21.29
C PRO A 38 -10.11 11.28 20.16
N GLY A 39 -10.51 11.58 18.92
CA GLY A 39 -10.21 10.78 17.74
C GLY A 39 -8.71 10.49 17.64
N LYS A 40 -8.36 9.20 17.64
CA LYS A 40 -6.99 8.73 17.45
C LYS A 40 -6.49 9.33 16.12
N LYS A 41 -5.51 10.24 16.16
CA LYS A 41 -4.93 10.79 14.92
C LYS A 41 -4.29 9.65 14.15
N GLN A 42 -4.98 9.15 13.14
CA GLN A 42 -4.45 8.10 12.28
C GLN A 42 -3.39 8.65 11.35
N THR A 43 -2.25 7.95 11.30
CA THR A 43 -1.21 8.22 10.32
C THR A 43 -1.66 7.74 8.93
N ARG A 44 -1.05 8.28 7.88
CA ARG A 44 -1.36 7.86 6.50
C ARG A 44 -1.18 6.35 6.29
N ILE A 45 -0.16 5.76 6.92
CA ILE A 45 0.09 4.31 6.87
C ILE A 45 -1.02 3.53 7.56
N GLN A 46 -1.53 4.01 8.72
CA GLN A 46 -2.64 3.35 9.41
C GLN A 46 -3.90 3.32 8.53
N ARG A 47 -4.20 4.41 7.81
CA ARG A 47 -5.32 4.44 6.85
C ARG A 47 -5.11 3.45 5.70
N LEU A 48 -3.92 3.42 5.11
CA LEU A 48 -3.61 2.47 4.03
C LEU A 48 -3.76 1.01 4.47
N ILE A 49 -3.33 0.67 5.70
CA ILE A 49 -3.51 -0.68 6.25
C ILE A 49 -4.98 -1.00 6.48
N GLU A 50 -5.78 -0.03 6.94
CA GLU A 50 -7.22 -0.22 7.15
C GLU A 50 -7.99 -0.36 5.81
N GLU A 51 -7.59 0.38 4.78
CA GLU A 51 -8.22 0.40 3.46
C GLU A 51 -7.81 -0.82 2.60
N GLU A 52 -6.51 -1.13 2.53
CA GLU A 52 -5.95 -2.17 1.66
C GLU A 52 -5.74 -3.52 2.37
N GLY A 53 -5.73 -3.52 3.71
CA GLY A 53 -5.42 -4.70 4.54
C GLY A 53 -3.92 -5.02 4.56
N ILE A 54 -3.38 -5.40 3.40
CA ILE A 54 -1.95 -5.70 3.20
C ILE A 54 -1.36 -4.68 2.22
N VAL A 55 -0.58 -3.74 2.74
CA VAL A 55 0.09 -2.71 1.93
C VAL A 55 1.43 -3.25 1.43
N LEU A 56 1.57 -3.38 0.11
CA LEU A 56 2.84 -3.72 -0.51
C LEU A 56 3.75 -2.49 -0.55
N MET A 57 4.95 -2.62 0.01
CA MET A 57 5.95 -1.55 0.03
C MET A 57 7.27 -2.08 -0.54
N PRO A 58 7.60 -1.78 -1.81
CA PRO A 58 8.91 -2.11 -2.36
C PRO A 58 10.01 -1.27 -1.70
N GLY A 59 11.20 -1.86 -1.60
CA GLY A 59 12.41 -1.21 -1.08
C GLY A 59 13.05 -0.32 -2.14
N CYS A 60 13.34 0.93 -1.78
CA CYS A 60 14.05 1.91 -2.58
C CYS A 60 15.34 2.32 -1.86
N TYR A 61 16.39 2.70 -2.59
CA TYR A 61 17.64 3.19 -2.01
C TYR A 61 18.08 4.54 -2.58
N ASP A 62 17.46 5.00 -3.66
CA ASP A 62 17.69 6.30 -4.29
C ASP A 62 16.37 6.95 -4.78
N ALA A 63 16.47 8.21 -5.23
CA ALA A 63 15.31 8.96 -5.72
C ALA A 63 14.72 8.39 -7.01
N LEU A 64 15.55 7.78 -7.87
CA LEU A 64 15.11 7.17 -9.12
C LEU A 64 14.24 5.94 -8.85
N SER A 65 14.67 5.04 -7.95
CA SER A 65 13.88 3.89 -7.52
C SER A 65 12.55 4.30 -6.92
N ALA A 66 12.54 5.35 -6.10
CA ALA A 66 11.31 5.90 -5.53
C ALA A 66 10.35 6.42 -6.62
N ALA A 67 10.88 7.11 -7.64
CA ALA A 67 10.08 7.60 -8.76
C ALA A 67 9.51 6.46 -9.61
N ILE A 68 10.26 5.36 -9.80
CA ILE A 68 9.77 4.16 -10.49
C ILE A 68 8.65 3.52 -9.69
N VAL A 69 8.83 3.31 -8.38
CA VAL A 69 7.82 2.74 -7.49
C VAL A 69 6.51 3.54 -7.52
N GLN A 70 6.61 4.88 -7.49
CA GLN A 70 5.45 5.74 -7.61
C GLN A 70 4.74 5.57 -8.97
N LYS A 71 5.51 5.53 -10.07
CA LYS A 71 4.96 5.32 -11.42
C LYS A 71 4.35 3.93 -11.63
N SER A 72 4.83 2.93 -10.89
CA SER A 72 4.28 1.57 -10.91
C SER A 72 2.96 1.43 -10.14
N GLY A 73 2.50 2.48 -9.45
CA GLY A 73 1.19 2.51 -8.80
C GLY A 73 1.16 2.00 -7.36
N PHE A 74 2.32 1.90 -6.69
CA PHE A 74 2.36 1.54 -5.28
C PHE A 74 1.98 2.73 -4.37
N SER A 75 1.12 2.47 -3.39
CA SER A 75 0.64 3.48 -2.42
C SER A 75 1.71 3.94 -1.42
N ALA A 76 2.72 3.07 -1.19
CA ALA A 76 3.83 3.29 -0.28
C ALA A 76 5.08 2.52 -0.75
N GLY A 77 6.25 3.00 -0.34
CA GLY A 77 7.54 2.34 -0.49
C GLY A 77 8.37 2.59 0.76
N PHE A 78 9.39 1.78 1.01
CA PHE A 78 10.29 1.96 2.15
C PHE A 78 11.73 2.10 1.70
N ILE A 79 12.55 2.73 2.54
CA ILE A 79 13.99 2.82 2.35
C ILE A 79 14.68 2.20 3.57
N SER A 80 15.70 1.38 3.32
CA SER A 80 16.47 0.76 4.39
C SER A 80 17.65 1.66 4.79
N GLY A 81 17.91 1.80 6.09
CA GLY A 81 19.08 2.49 6.63
C GLY A 81 20.39 1.89 6.11
N TYR A 82 20.44 0.55 5.99
CA TYR A 82 21.58 -0.14 5.40
C TYR A 82 21.78 0.25 3.95
N ALA A 83 20.69 0.31 3.17
CA ALA A 83 20.76 0.65 1.77
C ALA A 83 21.25 2.11 1.57
N LEU A 84 20.87 3.02 2.48
CA LEU A 84 21.42 4.37 2.50
C LEU A 84 22.91 4.39 2.84
N SER A 85 23.37 3.65 3.86
CA SER A 85 24.78 3.63 4.25
C SER A 85 25.65 3.06 3.13
N ALA A 86 25.20 1.96 2.53
CA ALA A 86 25.89 1.34 1.41
C ALA A 86 25.92 2.26 0.18
N SER A 87 24.82 2.93 -0.14
CA SER A 87 24.73 3.78 -1.35
C SER A 87 25.43 5.13 -1.21
N LEU A 88 25.37 5.76 -0.03
CA LEU A 88 25.95 7.08 0.21
C LEU A 88 27.42 7.02 0.63
N LEU A 89 27.80 6.03 1.45
CA LEU A 89 29.13 5.96 2.05
C LEU A 89 29.98 4.80 1.50
N GLY A 90 29.40 3.87 0.75
CA GLY A 90 30.08 2.66 0.29
C GLY A 90 30.54 1.75 1.44
N LYS A 91 29.94 1.93 2.63
CA LYS A 91 30.36 1.30 3.88
C LYS A 91 29.22 0.53 4.54
N PRO A 92 29.53 -0.57 5.24
CA PRO A 92 28.55 -1.31 6.02
C PRO A 92 27.88 -0.39 7.07
N ASP A 93 26.60 -0.65 7.33
CA ASP A 93 25.77 0.12 8.26
C ASP A 93 26.16 -0.14 9.72
N PHE A 94 27.02 0.73 10.25
CA PHE A 94 27.37 0.80 11.68
C PHE A 94 26.73 2.03 12.35
N GLY A 95 25.64 2.57 11.80
CA GLY A 95 25.10 3.86 12.25
C GLY A 95 26.03 5.03 11.92
N LEU A 96 26.76 4.94 10.80
CA LEU A 96 27.63 6.01 10.31
C LEU A 96 26.84 7.18 9.69
N LEU A 97 25.55 6.97 9.40
CA LEU A 97 24.64 8.00 8.94
C LEU A 97 24.11 8.80 10.14
N THR A 98 24.08 10.12 10.00
CA THR A 98 23.70 11.10 11.03
C THR A 98 22.48 11.92 10.61
#